data_AF-W6AAI7-F1
#
_entry.id   AF-W6AAI7-F1
#
_cell.length_a   1.000
_cell.length_b   1.000
_cell.length_c   1.000
_cell.angle_alpha   90.00
_cell.angle_beta   90.00
_cell.angle_gamma   90.00
#
_symmetry.space_group_name_H-M   'P 1'
#
loop_
_entity.id
_entity.type
_entity.pdbx_description
1 polymer ?
#
loop_
_entity_poly.entity_id
_entity_poly.type
_entity_poly.pdbx_seq_one_letter_code
_entity_poly.pdbx_strand_id
1 'polypeptide(L)'
;MSYVRSRIILFNILGMCFALLGYALFASALFGNFEGFKIEVEQFNPLDQVLIAIALAYFTYAVWKTVFFGMKIIKFVKTKSDEDIIANRFILAVYSLTLGGFVTPFMLTKIPNVDSQSTLNPRNEIAKVYTVNYVVGGAILIGSFFAFGASLNADFFSPTTQLASSIFLGITGAGMLLGLIGGIFFWRKNSNEAYAKNGFMKFIAGIFIVIVTVELLLKIVSAIITIIQAIADIFQSGRQNFLVSLLIWMQSMITIMYSFFLITICWATIKGIWSKEGVTMKEYAGLSKAQEKNGTVPSWKNN
;
A
#
# COMPACT_ATOMS: atom_id res chain seq x y z
N MET A 1 -4.41 24.05 6.55
CA MET A 1 -3.96 22.69 6.92
C MET A 1 -4.99 21.83 7.64
N SER A 2 -5.77 22.36 8.60
CA SER A 2 -6.85 21.60 9.31
C SER A 2 -7.76 20.78 8.37
N TYR A 3 -8.18 21.37 7.25
CA TYR A 3 -9.00 20.69 6.24
C TYR A 3 -8.33 19.46 5.58
N VAL A 4 -7.03 19.56 5.29
CA VAL A 4 -6.25 18.47 4.68
C VAL A 4 -6.10 17.31 5.67
N ARG A 5 -5.84 17.62 6.95
CA ARG A 5 -5.77 16.62 8.03
C ARG A 5 -7.07 15.84 8.17
N SER A 6 -8.21 16.55 8.28
CA SER A 6 -9.53 15.92 8.46
C SER A 6 -9.89 15.01 7.29
N ARG A 7 -9.54 15.41 6.06
CA ARG A 7 -9.74 14.58 4.86
C ARG A 7 -8.86 13.33 4.87
N ILE A 8 -7.56 13.46 5.19
CA ILE A 8 -6.67 12.28 5.32
C ILE A 8 -7.25 11.29 6.33
N ILE A 9 -7.70 11.78 7.50
CA ILE A 9 -8.31 10.93 8.53
C ILE A 9 -9.58 10.25 7.99
N LEU A 10 -10.52 11.01 7.43
CA LEU A 10 -11.79 10.50 6.93
C LEU A 10 -11.57 9.43 5.85
N PHE A 11 -10.72 9.69 4.86
CA PHE A 11 -10.50 8.75 3.76
C PHE A 11 -9.78 7.48 4.20
N ASN A 12 -8.87 7.55 5.19
CA ASN A 12 -8.29 6.33 5.76
C ASN A 12 -9.33 5.54 6.56
N ILE A 13 -10.22 6.19 7.31
CA ILE A 13 -11.33 5.50 8.01
C ILE A 13 -12.23 4.81 7.00
N LEU A 14 -12.69 5.52 5.96
CA LEU A 14 -13.53 4.93 4.92
C LEU A 14 -12.83 3.76 4.23
N GLY A 15 -11.56 3.92 3.85
CA GLY A 15 -10.77 2.84 3.23
C GLY A 15 -10.66 1.60 4.12
N MET A 16 -10.42 1.77 5.43
CA MET A 16 -10.40 0.67 6.38
C MET A 16 -11.77 0.00 6.53
N CYS A 17 -12.86 0.79 6.59
CA CYS A 17 -14.22 0.26 6.64
C CYS A 17 -14.55 -0.55 5.38
N PHE A 18 -14.23 -0.05 4.19
CA PHE A 18 -14.43 -0.79 2.94
C PHE A 18 -13.60 -2.07 2.86
N ALA A 19 -12.34 -2.04 3.33
CA ALA A 19 -11.50 -3.23 3.38
C ALA A 19 -12.09 -4.31 4.31
N LEU A 20 -12.56 -3.91 5.50
CA LEU A 20 -13.19 -4.82 6.46
C LEU A 20 -14.54 -5.34 5.99
N LEU A 21 -15.39 -4.47 5.41
CA LEU A 21 -16.68 -4.87 4.83
C LEU A 21 -16.48 -5.82 3.64
N GLY A 22 -15.56 -5.49 2.73
CA GLY A 22 -15.21 -6.36 1.61
C GLY A 22 -14.68 -7.72 2.07
N TYR A 23 -13.84 -7.73 3.11
CA TYR A 23 -13.36 -8.97 3.71
C TYR A 23 -14.48 -9.78 4.38
N ALA A 24 -15.38 -9.12 5.12
CA ALA A 24 -16.50 -9.78 5.78
C ALA A 24 -17.49 -10.37 4.76
N LEU A 25 -17.83 -9.62 3.71
CA LEU A 25 -18.66 -10.10 2.61
C LEU A 25 -18.00 -11.29 1.92
N PHE A 26 -16.71 -11.20 1.64
CA PHE A 26 -15.94 -12.28 1.02
C PHE A 26 -15.86 -13.54 1.88
N ALA A 27 -15.56 -13.39 3.17
CA ALA A 27 -15.56 -14.51 4.12
C ALA A 27 -16.96 -15.13 4.24
N SER A 28 -18.02 -14.30 4.23
CA SER A 28 -19.40 -14.79 4.24
C SER A 28 -19.80 -15.49 2.94
N ALA A 29 -19.24 -15.11 1.79
CA ALA A 29 -19.47 -15.81 0.53
C ALA A 29 -18.75 -17.16 0.51
N LEU A 30 -17.53 -17.23 1.03
CA LEU A 30 -16.73 -18.46 1.08
C LEU A 30 -17.23 -19.48 2.11
N PHE A 31 -17.63 -19.01 3.29
CA PHE A 31 -17.98 -19.86 4.43
C PHE A 31 -19.47 -19.85 4.79
N GLY A 32 -20.24 -18.94 4.21
CA GLY A 32 -21.68 -18.90 4.41
C GLY A 32 -22.41 -19.87 3.49
N ASN A 33 -23.57 -20.35 3.94
CA ASN A 33 -24.51 -21.09 3.10
C ASN A 33 -25.29 -20.13 2.17
N PHE A 34 -24.59 -19.28 1.42
CA PHE A 34 -25.23 -18.46 0.38
C PHE A 34 -25.38 -19.32 -0.88
N GLU A 35 -26.63 -19.58 -1.28
CA GLU A 35 -26.93 -20.24 -2.55
C GLU A 35 -26.26 -19.49 -3.71
N GLY A 36 -25.44 -20.20 -4.50
CA GLY A 36 -24.69 -19.64 -5.63
C GLY A 36 -23.24 -19.21 -5.35
N PHE A 37 -22.76 -19.23 -4.09
CA PHE A 37 -21.37 -18.87 -3.74
C PHE A 37 -20.55 -19.98 -3.06
N LYS A 38 -21.14 -21.17 -2.87
CA LYS A 38 -20.36 -22.34 -2.42
C LYS A 38 -19.33 -22.69 -3.48
N ILE A 39 -18.06 -22.50 -3.14
CA ILE A 39 -16.97 -23.06 -3.93
C ILE A 39 -17.09 -24.58 -3.79
N GLU A 40 -17.36 -25.28 -4.89
CA GLU A 40 -17.32 -26.75 -4.92
C GLU A 40 -15.85 -27.19 -4.85
N VAL A 41 -15.31 -27.18 -3.62
CA VAL A 41 -13.88 -27.42 -3.35
C VAL A 41 -13.42 -28.81 -3.83
N GLU A 42 -14.37 -29.75 -3.94
CA GLU A 42 -14.15 -31.13 -4.39
C GLU A 42 -13.74 -31.25 -5.86
N GLN A 43 -13.94 -30.21 -6.68
CA GLN A 43 -13.53 -30.22 -8.08
C GLN A 43 -12.09 -29.76 -8.33
N PHE A 44 -11.44 -29.15 -7.32
CA PHE A 44 -10.08 -28.65 -7.45
C PHE A 44 -9.06 -29.74 -7.21
N ASN A 45 -7.99 -29.75 -8.01
CA ASN A 45 -6.86 -30.62 -7.72
C ASN A 45 -6.16 -30.15 -6.41
N PRO A 46 -5.35 -31.01 -5.76
CA PRO A 46 -4.69 -30.65 -4.50
C PRO A 46 -3.81 -29.39 -4.58
N LEU A 47 -3.17 -29.15 -5.73
CA LEU A 47 -2.34 -27.97 -5.93
C LEU A 47 -3.18 -26.69 -5.99
N ASP A 48 -4.31 -26.71 -6.68
CA ASP A 48 -5.23 -25.58 -6.80
C ASP A 48 -5.79 -25.21 -5.43
N GLN A 49 -6.12 -26.20 -4.59
CA GLN A 49 -6.58 -25.95 -3.22
C GLN A 49 -5.52 -25.20 -2.39
N VAL A 50 -4.25 -25.61 -2.49
CA VAL A 50 -3.14 -24.92 -1.81
C VAL A 50 -2.91 -23.51 -2.38
N LEU A 51 -2.95 -23.34 -3.70
CA LEU A 51 -2.79 -22.03 -4.35
C LEU A 51 -3.94 -21.07 -3.98
N ILE A 52 -5.17 -21.57 -3.91
CA ILE A 52 -6.32 -20.81 -3.43
C ILE A 52 -6.10 -20.43 -1.96
N ALA A 53 -5.68 -21.36 -1.09
CA ALA A 53 -5.38 -21.03 0.31
C ALA A 53 -4.30 -19.94 0.44
N ILE A 54 -3.24 -19.99 -0.38
CA ILE A 54 -2.21 -18.94 -0.45
C ILE A 54 -2.82 -17.59 -0.85
N ALA A 55 -3.64 -17.56 -1.90
CA ALA A 55 -4.28 -16.34 -2.39
C ALA A 55 -5.21 -15.72 -1.32
N LEU A 56 -6.00 -16.55 -0.63
CA LEU A 56 -6.90 -16.13 0.45
C LEU A 56 -6.14 -15.61 1.68
N ALA A 57 -5.04 -16.27 2.02
CA ALA A 57 -4.16 -15.81 3.08
C ALA A 57 -3.54 -14.45 2.75
N TYR A 58 -3.06 -14.27 1.51
CA TYR A 58 -2.54 -13.00 1.02
C TYR A 58 -3.61 -11.89 1.06
N PHE A 59 -4.85 -12.20 0.68
CA PHE A 59 -5.95 -11.25 0.75
C PHE A 59 -6.22 -10.80 2.20
N THR A 60 -6.22 -11.74 3.15
CA THR A 60 -6.36 -11.43 4.59
C THR A 60 -5.21 -10.55 5.08
N TYR A 61 -3.98 -10.87 4.69
CA TYR A 61 -2.81 -10.05 4.99
C TYR A 61 -2.91 -8.64 4.38
N ALA A 62 -3.42 -8.49 3.16
CA ALA A 62 -3.63 -7.20 2.53
C ALA A 62 -4.66 -6.34 3.29
N VAL A 63 -5.72 -6.95 3.82
CA VAL A 63 -6.71 -6.28 4.68
C VAL A 63 -6.06 -5.84 5.99
N TRP A 64 -5.32 -6.73 6.67
CA TRP A 64 -4.54 -6.37 7.86
C TRP A 64 -3.59 -5.20 7.59
N LYS A 65 -2.81 -5.29 6.51
CA LYS A 65 -1.87 -4.24 6.09
C LYS A 65 -2.62 -2.91 5.95
N THR A 66 -3.77 -2.92 5.27
CA THR A 66 -4.63 -1.73 5.05
C THR A 66 -5.07 -1.09 6.36
N VAL A 67 -5.58 -1.89 7.30
CA VAL A 67 -6.00 -1.40 8.62
C VAL A 67 -4.81 -0.89 9.43
N PHE A 68 -3.71 -1.64 9.46
CA PHE A 68 -2.52 -1.29 10.23
C PHE A 68 -1.89 0.05 9.77
N PHE A 69 -1.61 0.19 8.48
CA PHE A 69 -1.00 1.42 7.97
C PHE A 69 -1.99 2.59 7.97
N GLY A 70 -3.29 2.36 7.74
CA GLY A 70 -4.34 3.37 7.91
C GLY A 70 -4.37 3.95 9.33
N MET A 71 -4.30 3.09 10.35
CA MET A 71 -4.19 3.52 11.75
C MET A 71 -2.90 4.31 12.02
N LYS A 72 -1.77 3.91 11.43
CA LYS A 72 -0.49 4.64 11.56
C LYS A 72 -0.56 6.03 10.94
N ILE A 73 -1.17 6.17 9.76
CA ILE A 73 -1.38 7.47 9.09
C ILE A 73 -2.27 8.36 9.97
N ILE A 74 -3.40 7.86 10.46
CA ILE A 74 -4.31 8.62 11.33
C ILE A 74 -3.59 9.06 12.61
N LYS A 75 -2.85 8.16 13.26
CA LYS A 75 -2.09 8.49 14.47
C LYS A 75 -1.04 9.55 14.19
N PHE A 76 -0.33 9.47 13.06
CA PHE A 76 0.68 10.44 12.69
C PHE A 76 0.07 11.83 12.48
N VAL A 77 -0.99 11.92 11.67
CA VAL A 77 -1.68 13.19 11.35
C VAL A 77 -2.36 13.82 12.57
N LYS A 78 -2.82 13.03 13.54
CA LYS A 78 -3.41 13.53 14.78
C LYS A 78 -2.38 14.02 15.81
N THR A 79 -1.18 13.43 15.83
CA THR A 79 -0.19 13.70 16.91
C THR A 79 0.93 14.66 16.52
N LYS A 80 1.19 14.85 15.23
CA LYS A 80 2.30 15.67 14.72
C LYS A 80 1.87 17.09 14.32
N SER A 81 2.81 18.03 14.40
CA SER A 81 2.63 19.42 13.93
C SER A 81 2.46 19.46 12.41
N ASP A 82 1.99 20.58 11.86
CA ASP A 82 1.79 20.68 10.41
C ASP A 82 3.13 20.59 9.68
N GLU A 83 4.15 21.27 10.18
CA GLU A 83 5.53 21.22 9.70
C GLU A 83 6.09 19.80 9.69
N ASP A 84 5.86 19.02 10.76
CA ASP A 84 6.26 17.61 10.81
C ASP A 84 5.59 16.77 9.73
N ILE A 85 4.33 17.06 9.38
CA ILE A 85 3.61 16.35 8.31
C ILE A 85 4.20 16.69 6.94
N ILE A 86 4.56 17.96 6.71
CA ILE A 86 5.21 18.39 5.45
C ILE A 86 6.59 17.72 5.33
N ALA A 87 7.37 17.73 6.41
CA ALA A 87 8.71 17.16 6.47
C ALA A 87 8.73 15.64 6.25
N ASN A 88 7.69 14.93 6.71
CA ASN A 88 7.62 13.47 6.66
C ASN A 88 6.63 12.94 5.60
N ARG A 89 6.23 13.76 4.62
CA ARG A 89 5.26 13.40 3.58
C ARG A 89 5.60 12.12 2.81
N PHE A 90 6.88 11.82 2.61
CA PHE A 90 7.29 10.58 1.92
C PHE A 90 7.00 9.33 2.74
N ILE A 91 7.12 9.40 4.06
CA ILE A 91 6.81 8.28 4.95
C ILE A 91 5.30 8.00 4.89
N LEU A 92 4.48 9.05 4.91
CA LEU A 92 3.02 8.94 4.76
C LEU A 92 2.60 8.43 3.38
N ALA A 93 3.29 8.88 2.33
CA ALA A 93 3.07 8.39 0.97
C ALA A 93 3.42 6.90 0.84
N VAL A 94 4.55 6.46 1.41
CA VAL A 94 4.93 5.05 1.49
C VAL A 94 3.83 4.24 2.13
N TYR A 95 3.38 4.63 3.33
CA TYR A 95 2.36 3.90 4.07
C TYR A 95 1.03 3.78 3.33
N SER A 96 0.68 4.76 2.49
CA SER A 96 -0.57 4.69 1.73
C SER A 96 -0.42 3.96 0.39
N LEU A 97 0.67 4.19 -0.35
CA LEU A 97 0.87 3.59 -1.67
C LEU A 97 1.09 2.08 -1.58
N THR A 98 1.72 1.61 -0.51
CA THR A 98 1.96 0.18 -0.27
C THR A 98 0.67 -0.58 0.08
N LEU A 99 -0.43 0.13 0.30
CA LEU A 99 -1.80 -0.39 0.47
C LEU A 99 -2.65 -0.26 -0.80
N GLY A 100 -2.19 0.44 -1.83
CA GLY A 100 -3.04 0.89 -2.94
C GLY A 100 -3.95 2.08 -2.58
N GLY A 101 -3.73 2.73 -1.43
CA GLY A 101 -4.43 3.95 -1.04
C GLY A 101 -3.97 5.15 -1.87
N PHE A 102 -4.84 5.67 -2.72
CA PHE A 102 -4.60 6.83 -3.58
C PHE A 102 -4.80 8.17 -2.89
N VAL A 103 -5.78 8.24 -1.98
CA VAL A 103 -6.28 9.53 -1.49
C VAL A 103 -5.27 10.20 -0.56
N THR A 104 -4.54 9.45 0.27
CA THR A 104 -3.51 10.05 1.14
C THR A 104 -2.39 10.70 0.32
N PRO A 105 -1.75 10.03 -0.66
CA PRO A 105 -0.75 10.66 -1.52
C PRO A 105 -1.31 11.85 -2.31
N PHE A 106 -2.56 11.75 -2.79
CA PHE A 106 -3.23 12.88 -3.43
C PHE A 106 -3.41 14.08 -2.51
N MET A 107 -3.83 13.86 -1.27
CA MET A 107 -3.94 14.93 -0.29
C MET A 107 -2.57 15.50 0.09
N LEU A 108 -1.52 14.69 0.11
CA LEU A 108 -0.14 15.13 0.38
C LEU A 108 0.42 16.02 -0.75
N THR A 109 0.00 15.83 -2.00
CA THR A 109 0.38 16.74 -3.11
C THR A 109 -0.25 18.14 -3.01
N LYS A 110 -1.28 18.30 -2.17
CA LYS A 110 -1.94 19.61 -1.92
C LYS A 110 -1.30 20.38 -0.76
N ILE A 111 -0.30 19.80 -0.11
CA ILE A 111 0.47 20.44 0.94
C ILE A 111 1.57 21.29 0.28
N PRO A 112 1.78 22.54 0.72
CA PRO A 112 2.75 23.43 0.10
C PRO A 112 4.16 22.84 0.08
N ASN A 113 4.85 23.05 -1.04
CA ASN A 113 6.25 22.66 -1.21
C ASN A 113 7.14 23.68 -0.49
N VAL A 114 7.34 23.45 0.79
CA VAL A 114 8.36 24.14 1.58
C VAL A 114 9.58 23.22 1.65
N ASP A 115 10.78 23.79 1.48
CA ASP A 115 12.04 23.09 1.70
C ASP A 115 12.21 22.87 3.21
N SER A 116 11.60 21.80 3.70
CA SER A 116 11.68 21.38 5.10
C SER A 116 12.60 20.17 5.22
N GLN A 117 13.61 20.23 6.08
CA GLN A 117 14.41 19.06 6.43
C GLN A 117 13.54 18.05 7.20
N SER A 118 13.67 16.76 6.89
CA SER A 118 12.92 15.69 7.54
C SER A 118 13.21 15.68 9.05
N THR A 119 12.20 15.93 9.89
CA THR A 119 12.36 15.93 11.36
C THR A 119 12.55 14.54 11.94
N LEU A 120 12.16 13.49 11.20
CA LEU A 120 12.41 12.09 11.52
C LEU A 120 13.36 11.48 10.50
N ASN A 121 14.15 10.50 10.90
CA ASN A 121 14.93 9.71 9.95
C ASN A 121 13.97 8.74 9.21
N PRO A 122 13.71 8.94 7.91
CA PRO A 122 12.69 8.17 7.19
C PRO A 122 13.02 6.68 7.15
N ARG A 123 14.31 6.33 7.14
CA ARG A 123 14.78 4.94 7.11
C ARG A 123 14.46 4.21 8.42
N ASN A 124 14.67 4.88 9.54
CA ASN A 124 14.39 4.34 10.86
C ASN A 124 12.88 4.16 11.10
N GLU A 125 12.08 5.17 10.73
CA GLU A 125 10.63 5.12 10.92
C GLU A 125 9.94 4.10 10.00
N ILE A 126 10.37 4.00 8.74
CA ILE A 126 9.88 2.95 7.83
C ILE A 126 10.23 1.57 8.41
N ALA A 127 11.48 1.35 8.81
CA ALA A 127 11.92 0.08 9.39
C ALA A 127 11.12 -0.29 10.65
N LYS A 128 10.85 0.67 11.54
CA LYS A 128 10.06 0.47 12.76
C LYS A 128 8.62 0.04 12.48
N VAL A 129 7.95 0.69 11.53
CA VAL A 129 6.56 0.35 11.18
C VAL A 129 6.50 -0.96 10.39
N TYR A 130 7.41 -1.18 9.45
CA TYR A 130 7.49 -2.41 8.66
C TYR A 130 7.84 -3.62 9.52
N THR A 131 8.73 -3.48 10.49
CA THR A 131 9.03 -4.50 11.50
C THR A 131 7.76 -5.06 12.13
N VAL A 132 6.88 -4.19 12.62
CA VAL A 132 5.61 -4.61 13.26
C VAL A 132 4.68 -5.27 12.23
N ASN A 133 4.62 -4.72 11.01
CA ASN A 133 3.81 -5.30 9.95
C ASN A 133 4.29 -6.71 9.55
N TYR A 134 5.59 -6.95 9.47
CA TYR A 134 6.15 -8.25 9.10
C TYR A 134 6.00 -9.30 10.21
N VAL A 135 6.08 -8.91 11.49
CA VAL A 135 5.83 -9.83 12.60
C VAL A 135 4.35 -10.17 12.72
N VAL A 136 3.50 -9.14 12.91
CA VAL A 136 2.07 -9.35 13.17
C VAL A 136 1.36 -9.80 11.89
N GLY A 137 1.64 -9.14 10.77
CA GLY A 137 1.06 -9.50 9.48
C GLY A 137 1.58 -10.83 8.95
N GLY A 138 2.84 -11.19 9.23
CA GLY A 138 3.38 -12.53 8.93
C GLY A 138 2.66 -13.62 9.71
N ALA A 139 2.42 -13.41 11.01
CA ALA A 139 1.63 -14.33 11.83
C ALA A 139 0.18 -14.47 11.33
N ILE A 140 -0.46 -13.35 10.96
CA ILE A 140 -1.81 -13.36 10.36
C ILE A 140 -1.79 -14.12 9.03
N LEU A 141 -0.79 -13.90 8.18
CA LEU A 141 -0.67 -14.56 6.88
C LEU A 141 -0.52 -16.08 7.03
N ILE A 142 0.36 -16.55 7.92
CA ILE A 142 0.55 -17.97 8.21
C ILE A 142 -0.72 -18.57 8.83
N GLY A 143 -1.28 -17.91 9.85
CA GLY A 143 -2.51 -18.37 10.51
C GLY A 143 -3.68 -18.48 9.54
N SER A 144 -3.83 -17.50 8.66
CA SER A 144 -4.86 -17.51 7.62
C SER A 144 -4.63 -18.63 6.61
N PHE A 145 -3.39 -18.86 6.17
CA PHE A 145 -3.06 -19.95 5.25
C PHE A 145 -3.50 -21.31 5.78
N PHE A 146 -3.18 -21.63 7.04
CA PHE A 146 -3.62 -22.87 7.66
C PHE A 146 -5.15 -22.91 7.87
N ALA A 147 -5.77 -21.80 8.27
CA ALA A 147 -7.23 -21.74 8.45
C ALA A 147 -7.99 -21.98 7.12
N PHE A 148 -7.55 -21.35 6.03
CA PHE A 148 -8.16 -21.52 4.71
C PHE A 148 -7.90 -22.91 4.15
N GLY A 149 -6.67 -23.44 4.22
CA GLY A 149 -6.45 -24.78 3.70
C GLY A 149 -7.11 -25.87 4.55
N ALA A 150 -7.27 -25.70 5.86
CA ALA A 150 -8.12 -26.59 6.66
C ALA A 150 -9.58 -26.56 6.18
N SER A 151 -10.10 -25.38 5.84
CA SER A 151 -11.46 -25.24 5.31
C SER A 151 -11.62 -25.78 3.89
N LEU A 152 -10.54 -25.82 3.11
CA LEU A 152 -10.50 -26.35 1.75
C LEU A 152 -10.07 -27.83 1.70
N ASN A 153 -9.82 -28.47 2.85
CA ASN A 153 -9.21 -29.81 2.94
C ASN A 153 -7.90 -29.95 2.15
N ALA A 154 -7.13 -28.87 2.05
CA ALA A 154 -5.89 -28.84 1.30
C ALA A 154 -4.80 -29.65 2.02
N ASP A 155 -4.24 -30.65 1.32
CA ASP A 155 -3.04 -31.34 1.80
C ASP A 155 -1.80 -30.52 1.45
N PHE A 156 -1.23 -29.84 2.44
CA PHE A 156 -0.07 -28.97 2.25
C PHE A 156 1.26 -29.71 2.06
N PHE A 157 1.33 -30.98 2.47
CA PHE A 157 2.58 -31.74 2.58
C PHE A 157 2.65 -32.93 1.63
N SER A 158 1.63 -33.12 0.80
CA SER A 158 1.67 -34.09 -0.30
C SER A 158 2.82 -33.79 -1.28
N PRO A 159 3.40 -34.80 -1.96
CA PRO A 159 4.50 -34.57 -2.91
C PRO A 159 4.18 -33.57 -4.03
N THR A 160 2.91 -33.43 -4.42
CA THR A 160 2.47 -32.54 -5.50
C THR A 160 2.33 -31.08 -5.04
N THR A 161 2.08 -30.85 -3.76
CA THR A 161 1.81 -29.51 -3.18
C THR A 161 2.95 -28.99 -2.31
N GLN A 162 3.82 -29.88 -1.83
CA GLN A 162 4.89 -29.58 -0.88
C GLN A 162 5.78 -28.43 -1.35
N LEU A 163 6.10 -28.35 -2.65
CA LEU A 163 6.94 -27.28 -3.19
C LEU A 163 6.28 -25.92 -3.01
N ALA A 164 4.99 -25.78 -3.37
CA ALA A 164 4.26 -24.52 -3.26
C ALA A 164 4.11 -24.08 -1.79
N SER A 165 3.70 -25.00 -0.92
CA SER A 165 3.59 -24.76 0.53
C SER A 165 4.93 -24.37 1.15
N SER A 166 6.00 -25.07 0.80
CA SER A 166 7.35 -24.82 1.37
C SER A 166 7.92 -23.49 0.91
N ILE A 167 7.73 -23.11 -0.36
CA ILE A 167 8.15 -21.79 -0.87
C ILE A 167 7.37 -20.69 -0.14
N PHE A 168 6.05 -20.85 -0.02
CA PHE A 168 5.21 -19.86 0.65
C PHE A 168 5.57 -19.68 2.13
N LEU A 169 5.67 -20.78 2.88
CA LEU A 169 6.08 -20.75 4.29
C LEU A 169 7.52 -20.28 4.46
N GLY A 170 8.43 -20.65 3.55
CA GLY A 170 9.81 -20.22 3.56
C GLY A 170 9.96 -18.70 3.38
N ILE A 171 9.29 -18.14 2.37
CA ILE A 171 9.30 -16.68 2.12
C ILE A 171 8.64 -15.93 3.28
N THR A 172 7.47 -16.39 3.74
CA THR A 172 6.74 -15.74 4.82
C THR A 172 7.48 -15.82 6.14
N GLY A 173 8.06 -17.00 6.45
CA GLY A 173 8.88 -17.22 7.63
C GLY A 173 10.16 -16.38 7.62
N ALA A 174 10.85 -16.28 6.48
CA ALA A 174 12.02 -15.40 6.33
C ALA A 174 11.65 -13.92 6.56
N GLY A 175 10.51 -13.48 6.00
CA GLY A 175 9.98 -12.14 6.25
C GLY A 175 9.66 -11.88 7.72
N MET A 176 9.02 -12.84 8.39
CA MET A 176 8.67 -12.73 9.81
C MET A 176 9.94 -12.70 10.69
N LEU A 177 10.95 -13.53 10.39
CA LEU A 177 12.24 -13.51 11.07
C LEU A 177 12.95 -12.17 10.91
N LEU A 178 12.96 -11.61 9.68
CA LEU A 178 13.48 -10.27 9.44
C LEU A 178 12.73 -9.21 10.27
N GLY A 179 11.41 -9.34 10.38
CA GLY A 179 10.57 -8.54 11.27
C GLY A 179 10.98 -8.68 12.74
N LEU A 180 11.17 -9.90 13.25
CA LEU A 180 11.56 -10.13 14.64
C LEU A 180 12.94 -9.54 14.95
N ILE A 181 13.91 -9.74 14.06
CA ILE A 181 15.24 -9.13 14.16
C ILE A 181 15.09 -7.61 14.18
N GLY A 182 14.31 -7.02 13.27
CA GLY A 182 13.98 -5.61 13.28
C GLY A 182 13.36 -5.15 14.61
N GLY A 183 12.48 -5.95 15.21
CA GLY A 183 11.81 -5.68 16.49
C GLY A 183 12.80 -5.44 17.62
N ILE A 184 13.83 -6.28 17.72
CA ILE A 184 14.86 -6.19 18.77
C ILE A 184 15.58 -4.82 18.74
N PHE A 185 15.81 -4.28 17.54
CA PHE A 185 16.57 -3.05 17.34
C PHE A 185 15.70 -1.77 17.28
N PHE A 186 14.57 -1.82 16.59
CA PHE A 186 13.77 -0.63 16.25
C PHE A 186 12.62 -0.34 17.22
N TRP A 187 12.25 -1.28 18.09
CA TRP A 187 11.18 -1.06 19.09
C TRP A 187 11.62 -0.16 20.25
N ARG A 188 12.93 -0.05 20.51
CA ARG A 188 13.48 0.74 21.62
C ARG A 188 13.13 2.22 21.48
N LYS A 189 12.79 2.89 22.60
CA LYS A 189 12.47 4.35 22.62
C LYS A 189 13.63 5.21 22.11
N ASN A 190 14.88 4.75 22.29
CA ASN A 190 16.08 5.44 21.82
C ASN A 190 16.62 4.92 20.47
N SER A 191 15.75 4.43 19.59
CA SER A 191 16.16 3.83 18.31
C SER A 191 16.82 4.84 17.36
N ASN A 192 16.45 6.12 17.43
CA ASN A 192 17.05 7.17 16.59
C ASN A 192 18.55 7.37 16.88
N GLU A 193 18.95 7.44 18.15
CA GLU A 193 20.37 7.57 18.53
C GLU A 193 21.14 6.26 18.30
N ALA A 194 20.51 5.11 18.58
CA ALA A 194 21.11 3.81 18.32
C ALA A 194 21.33 3.56 16.83
N TYR A 195 20.41 4.01 15.97
CA TYR A 195 20.53 3.94 14.51
C TYR A 195 21.71 4.75 13.98
N ALA A 196 21.98 5.93 14.57
CA ALA A 196 23.11 6.75 14.15
C ALA A 196 24.45 6.02 14.39
N LYS A 197 24.55 5.28 15.51
CA LYS A 197 25.77 4.62 16.00
C LYS A 197 25.95 3.18 15.50
N ASN A 198 24.88 2.45 15.18
CA ASN A 198 24.94 1.02 14.84
C ASN A 198 24.83 0.77 13.32
N GLY A 199 25.92 0.28 12.72
CA GLY A 199 25.96 -0.09 11.29
C GLY A 199 24.99 -1.23 10.91
N PHE A 200 24.73 -2.17 11.82
CA PHE A 200 23.81 -3.28 11.59
C PHE A 200 22.35 -2.81 11.50
N MET A 201 21.96 -1.80 12.29
CA MET A 201 20.64 -1.18 12.16
C MET A 201 20.48 -0.48 10.81
N LYS A 202 21.52 0.18 10.30
CA LYS A 202 21.50 0.79 8.96
C LYS A 202 21.34 -0.26 7.87
N PHE A 203 21.97 -1.43 8.03
CA PHE A 203 21.81 -2.57 7.13
C PHE A 203 20.36 -3.09 7.10
N ILE A 204 19.77 -3.39 8.27
CA ILE A 204 18.37 -3.88 8.36
C ILE A 204 17.39 -2.85 7.78
N ALA A 205 17.55 -1.57 8.11
CA ALA A 205 16.72 -0.51 7.53
C ALA A 205 16.88 -0.43 6.01
N GLY A 206 18.09 -0.65 5.50
CA GLY A 206 18.37 -0.78 4.07
C GLY A 206 17.55 -1.90 3.42
N ILE A 207 17.49 -3.08 4.04
CA ILE A 207 16.67 -4.21 3.55
C ILE A 207 15.20 -3.80 3.46
N PHE A 208 14.64 -3.19 4.51
CA PHE A 208 13.24 -2.74 4.49
C PHE A 208 12.99 -1.69 3.40
N ILE A 209 13.91 -0.76 3.17
CA ILE A 209 13.76 0.23 2.09
C ILE A 209 13.79 -0.43 0.71
N VAL A 210 14.65 -1.43 0.50
CA VAL A 210 14.68 -2.20 -0.75
C VAL A 210 13.34 -2.90 -0.96
N ILE A 211 12.81 -3.56 0.08
CA ILE A 211 11.48 -4.18 0.04
C ILE A 211 10.41 -3.17 -0.35
N VAL A 212 10.34 -2.01 0.32
CA VAL A 212 9.38 -0.94 0.00
C VAL A 212 9.54 -0.48 -1.45
N THR A 213 10.78 -0.33 -1.92
CA THR A 213 11.06 0.09 -3.30
C THR A 213 10.52 -0.93 -4.30
N VAL A 214 10.71 -2.23 -4.04
CA VAL A 214 10.14 -3.30 -4.86
C VAL A 214 8.61 -3.26 -4.84
N GLU A 215 7.97 -3.08 -3.69
CA GLU A 215 6.51 -2.93 -3.61
C GLU A 215 6.00 -1.74 -4.46
N LEU A 216 6.67 -0.59 -4.40
CA LEU A 216 6.32 0.59 -5.20
C LEU A 216 6.54 0.36 -6.71
N LEU A 217 7.60 -0.37 -7.10
CA LEU A 217 7.82 -0.75 -8.50
C LEU A 217 6.73 -1.70 -9.01
N LEU A 218 6.33 -2.70 -8.22
CA LEU A 218 5.21 -3.58 -8.57
C LEU A 218 3.90 -2.81 -8.75
N LYS A 219 3.68 -1.76 -7.94
CA LYS A 219 2.52 -0.85 -8.12
C LYS A 219 2.61 -0.04 -9.41
N ILE A 220 3.80 0.41 -9.81
CA ILE A 220 4.01 1.08 -11.11
C ILE A 220 3.69 0.12 -12.26
N VAL A 221 4.20 -1.11 -12.21
CA VAL A 221 3.92 -2.14 -13.22
C VAL A 221 2.41 -2.43 -13.29
N SER A 222 1.76 -2.58 -12.14
CA SER A 222 0.30 -2.79 -12.07
C SER A 222 -0.46 -1.62 -12.70
N ALA A 223 -0.07 -0.37 -12.41
CA ALA A 223 -0.69 0.81 -13.01
C ALA A 223 -0.51 0.87 -14.54
N ILE A 224 0.65 0.44 -15.06
CA ILE A 224 0.89 0.34 -16.51
C ILE A 224 -0.03 -0.73 -17.14
N ILE A 225 -0.17 -1.90 -16.51
CA ILE A 225 -1.08 -2.94 -16.98
C ILE A 225 -2.52 -2.42 -17.01
N THR A 226 -2.95 -1.69 -15.98
CA THR A 226 -4.28 -1.07 -15.93
C THR A 226 -4.48 -0.03 -17.04
N ILE A 227 -3.45 0.73 -17.45
CA ILE A 227 -3.53 1.63 -18.60
C ILE A 227 -3.75 0.82 -19.89
N ILE A 228 -3.00 -0.26 -20.09
CA ILE A 228 -3.14 -1.13 -21.27
C ILE A 228 -4.56 -1.71 -21.33
N GLN A 229 -5.08 -2.19 -20.20
CA GLN A 229 -6.46 -2.69 -20.08
C GLN A 229 -7.49 -1.61 -20.45
N ALA A 230 -7.37 -0.41 -19.86
CA ALA A 230 -8.29 0.69 -20.14
C ALA A 230 -8.29 1.11 -21.63
N ILE A 231 -7.13 1.05 -22.29
CA ILE A 231 -6.99 1.30 -23.73
C ILE A 231 -7.67 0.17 -24.53
N ALA A 232 -7.45 -1.09 -24.12
CA ALA A 232 -8.10 -2.23 -24.76
C ALA A 232 -9.64 -2.14 -24.66
N ASP A 233 -10.17 -1.71 -23.52
CA ASP A 233 -11.61 -1.50 -23.31
C ASP A 233 -12.17 -0.44 -24.26
N ILE A 234 -11.43 0.65 -24.51
CA ILE A 234 -11.81 1.69 -25.48
C ILE A 234 -11.88 1.10 -26.89
N PHE A 235 -10.90 0.30 -27.31
CA PHE A 235 -10.92 -0.32 -28.65
C PHE A 235 -12.06 -1.32 -28.81
N GLN A 236 -12.38 -2.09 -27.76
CA GLN A 236 -13.46 -3.08 -27.79
C GLN A 236 -14.85 -2.44 -27.72
N SER A 237 -14.96 -1.23 -27.14
CA SER A 237 -16.22 -0.51 -27.01
C SER A 237 -16.88 -0.13 -28.35
N GLY A 238 -16.13 -0.11 -29.46
CA GLY A 238 -16.67 0.16 -30.80
C GLY A 238 -17.67 -0.89 -31.31
N ARG A 239 -17.83 -2.02 -30.59
CA ARG A 239 -18.81 -3.08 -30.88
C ARG A 239 -20.11 -2.96 -30.10
N GLN A 240 -20.26 -1.92 -29.26
CA GLN A 240 -21.40 -1.73 -28.37
C GLN A 240 -22.24 -0.50 -28.74
N ASN A 241 -23.38 -0.32 -28.06
CA ASN A 241 -24.24 0.85 -28.23
C ASN A 241 -23.52 2.13 -27.80
N PHE A 242 -23.78 3.24 -28.51
CA PHE A 242 -23.13 4.53 -28.27
C PHE A 242 -23.07 4.97 -26.79
N LEU A 243 -24.17 4.82 -26.05
CA LEU A 243 -24.20 5.19 -24.62
C LEU A 243 -23.26 4.34 -23.76
N VAL A 244 -23.19 3.03 -24.03
CA VAL A 244 -22.30 2.11 -23.29
C VAL A 244 -20.85 2.39 -23.66
N SER A 245 -20.58 2.60 -24.95
CA SER A 245 -19.25 2.99 -25.43
C SER A 245 -18.79 4.31 -24.81
N LEU A 246 -19.66 5.32 -24.72
CA LEU A 246 -19.36 6.60 -24.06
C LEU A 246 -19.01 6.41 -22.58
N LEU A 247 -19.77 5.61 -21.84
CA LEU A 247 -19.48 5.31 -20.43
C LEU A 247 -18.15 4.58 -20.25
N ILE A 248 -17.86 3.60 -21.12
CA ILE A 248 -16.57 2.89 -21.13
C ILE A 248 -15.43 3.89 -21.39
N TRP A 249 -15.59 4.80 -22.35
CA TRP A 249 -14.58 5.81 -22.64
C TRP A 249 -14.33 6.73 -21.44
N MET A 250 -15.39 7.21 -20.80
CA MET A 250 -15.27 8.06 -19.60
C MET A 250 -14.54 7.32 -18.47
N GLN A 251 -14.94 6.08 -18.19
CA GLN A 251 -14.33 5.25 -17.15
C GLN A 251 -12.85 4.96 -17.46
N SER A 252 -12.54 4.60 -18.70
CA SER A 252 -11.17 4.34 -19.14
C SER A 252 -10.30 5.60 -19.07
N MET A 253 -10.82 6.77 -19.43
CA MET A 253 -10.08 8.04 -19.29
C MET A 253 -9.77 8.38 -17.83
N ILE A 254 -10.74 8.21 -16.92
CA ILE A 254 -10.53 8.39 -15.48
C ILE A 254 -9.46 7.41 -14.98
N THR A 255 -9.55 6.15 -15.41
CA THR A 255 -8.61 5.08 -15.03
C THR A 255 -7.19 5.38 -15.52
N ILE A 256 -7.04 5.84 -16.76
CA ILE A 256 -5.73 6.22 -17.33
C ILE A 256 -5.13 7.39 -16.56
N MET A 257 -5.91 8.45 -16.31
CA MET A 257 -5.46 9.62 -15.56
C MET A 257 -5.01 9.24 -14.14
N TYR A 258 -5.80 8.39 -13.47
CA TYR A 258 -5.49 7.84 -12.15
C TYR A 258 -4.17 7.05 -12.16
N SER A 259 -3.98 6.18 -13.14
CA SER A 259 -2.79 5.35 -13.26
C SER A 259 -1.52 6.17 -13.54
N PHE A 260 -1.60 7.19 -14.40
CA PHE A 260 -0.47 8.11 -14.61
C PHE A 260 -0.07 8.87 -13.35
N PHE A 261 -1.06 9.27 -12.56
CA PHE A 261 -0.82 9.90 -11.28
C PHE A 261 -0.12 8.96 -10.29
N LEU A 262 -0.62 7.73 -10.17
CA LEU A 262 0.03 6.71 -9.33
C LEU A 262 1.49 6.49 -9.71
N ILE A 263 1.78 6.39 -11.01
CA ILE A 263 3.16 6.24 -11.51
C ILE A 263 4.02 7.42 -11.06
N THR A 264 3.52 8.65 -11.25
CA THR A 264 4.24 9.88 -10.90
C THR A 264 4.53 9.95 -9.40
N ILE A 265 3.54 9.66 -8.56
CA ILE A 265 3.70 9.69 -7.10
C ILE A 265 4.59 8.56 -6.60
N CYS A 266 4.44 7.33 -7.11
CA CYS A 266 5.30 6.22 -6.72
C CYS A 266 6.76 6.54 -7.06
N TRP A 267 7.02 7.11 -8.24
CA TRP A 267 8.35 7.51 -8.65
C TRP A 267 8.94 8.63 -7.78
N ALA A 268 8.15 9.66 -7.49
CA ALA A 268 8.55 10.73 -6.56
C ALA A 268 8.82 10.18 -5.15
N THR A 269 8.03 9.19 -4.71
CA THR A 269 8.18 8.55 -3.40
C THR A 269 9.44 7.71 -3.33
N ILE A 270 9.74 6.89 -4.35
CA ILE A 270 11.01 6.15 -4.46
C ILE A 270 12.19 7.12 -4.37
N LYS A 271 12.21 8.17 -5.20
CA LYS A 271 13.27 9.18 -5.15
C LYS A 271 13.37 9.85 -3.78
N GLY A 272 12.23 10.15 -3.15
CA GLY A 272 12.14 10.74 -1.81
C GLY A 272 12.81 9.90 -0.73
N ILE A 273 12.49 8.60 -0.63
CA ILE A 273 13.05 7.69 0.38
C ILE A 273 14.56 7.51 0.21
N TRP A 274 15.05 7.53 -1.03
CA TRP A 274 16.46 7.38 -1.35
C TRP A 274 17.27 8.68 -1.27
N SER A 275 16.63 9.84 -1.33
CA SER A 275 17.30 11.13 -1.21
C SER A 275 17.81 11.39 0.22
N LYS A 276 18.97 12.04 0.32
CA LYS A 276 19.54 12.46 1.61
C LYS A 276 18.88 13.73 2.17
N GLU A 277 18.30 14.56 1.30
CA GLU A 277 17.80 15.92 1.64
C GLU A 277 16.29 16.10 1.42
N GLY A 278 15.56 15.02 1.14
CA GLY A 278 14.14 15.09 0.77
C GLY A 278 13.96 15.56 -0.68
N VAL A 279 13.15 14.85 -1.45
CA VAL A 279 12.75 15.31 -2.79
C VAL A 279 11.52 16.20 -2.62
N THR A 280 11.29 17.19 -3.47
CA THR A 280 10.00 17.88 -3.47
C THR A 280 8.99 17.03 -4.25
N MET A 281 7.86 16.66 -3.62
CA MET A 281 6.72 16.18 -4.40
C MET A 281 6.20 17.38 -5.17
N LYS A 282 6.68 17.54 -6.40
CA LYS A 282 6.16 18.59 -7.28
C LYS A 282 4.65 18.41 -7.31
N GLU A 283 3.93 19.45 -6.91
CA GLU A 283 2.53 19.63 -7.30
C GLU A 283 2.47 19.40 -8.82
N TYR A 284 1.29 19.12 -9.38
CA TYR A 284 1.08 19.26 -10.82
C TYR A 284 1.42 20.70 -11.23
N ALA A 285 2.70 20.98 -11.41
CA ALA A 285 3.29 22.30 -11.41
C ALA A 285 2.86 23.10 -12.63
N GLY A 286 2.10 22.48 -13.55
CA GLY A 286 1.41 23.18 -14.61
C GLY A 286 0.32 24.11 -14.08
N LEU A 287 -0.43 23.76 -13.03
CA LEU A 287 -1.53 24.59 -12.52
C LEU A 287 -1.03 25.73 -11.65
N SER A 288 -0.08 25.49 -10.74
CA SER A 288 0.51 26.57 -9.93
C SER A 288 1.41 27.49 -10.73
N LYS A 289 2.18 26.98 -11.70
CA LYS A 289 2.90 27.85 -12.66
C LYS A 289 1.94 28.59 -13.60
N ALA A 290 0.79 28.02 -13.96
CA ALA A 290 -0.22 28.75 -14.72
C ALA A 290 -0.91 29.83 -13.87
N GLN A 291 -1.14 29.58 -12.58
CA GLN A 291 -1.69 30.57 -11.64
C GLN A 291 -0.69 31.69 -11.33
N GLU A 292 0.59 31.38 -11.13
CA GLU A 292 1.64 32.39 -11.00
C GLU A 292 1.83 33.17 -12.31
N LYS A 293 1.76 32.49 -13.48
CA LYS A 293 1.78 33.15 -14.79
C LYS A 293 0.55 34.05 -15.03
N ASN A 294 -0.58 33.72 -14.41
CA ASN A 294 -1.82 34.50 -14.48
C ASN A 294 -1.95 35.54 -13.35
N GLY A 295 -0.88 35.80 -12.58
CA GLY A 295 -0.87 36.84 -11.53
C GLY A 295 -1.72 36.53 -10.29
N THR A 296 -2.29 35.33 -10.20
CA THR A 296 -2.98 34.87 -9.00
C THR A 296 -1.97 34.28 -8.03
N VAL A 297 -1.73 34.96 -6.92
CA VAL A 297 -0.92 34.43 -5.82
C VAL A 297 -1.67 33.24 -5.22
N PRO A 298 -1.07 32.04 -5.20
CA PRO A 298 -1.77 30.88 -4.66
C PRO A 298 -2.04 31.10 -3.16
N SER A 299 -3.24 30.72 -2.71
CA SER A 299 -3.83 31.13 -1.41
C SER A 299 -3.02 30.76 -0.16
N TRP A 300 -2.01 29.91 -0.29
CA TRP A 300 -1.09 29.55 0.78
C TRP A 300 0.11 30.49 0.94
N LYS A 301 0.31 31.46 0.04
CA LYS A 301 1.29 32.57 0.18
C LYS A 301 0.71 33.81 0.88
N ASN A 302 -0.61 33.86 1.12
CA ASN A 302 -1.30 35.00 1.73
C ASN A 302 -1.58 34.81 3.24
N ASN A 303 -0.99 33.79 3.89
CA ASN A 303 -1.06 33.57 5.33
C ASN A 303 0.33 33.34 5.91
#